data_AF-A0A016UF62-F1
#
_entry.id   AF-A0A016UF62-F1
#
_cell.length_a   1.000
_cell.length_b   1.000
_cell.length_c   1.000
_cell.angle_alpha   90.00
_cell.angle_beta   90.00
_cell.angle_gamma   90.00
#
_symmetry.space_group_name_H-M   'P 1'
#
loop_
_entity.id
_entity.type
_entity.pdbx_description
1 polymer ?
#
loop_
_entity_poly.entity_id
_entity_poly.type
_entity_poly.pdbx_seq_one_letter_code
_entity_poly.pdbx_strand_id
1 'polypeptide(L)'
;MHYNALRLAEITGERREERVLEVQKKYLQRKSLLVFKTPIEHVWREEIIQKVLMTRLQFWEQSIDGDDGDEAAEQANDAAGVEEDEVELHSDTYHVLTGESDLEYTSDEEDVNFE
;
A
#
# COMPACT_ATOMS: atom_id res chain seq x y z
N MET A 1 -6.62 -1.40 27.30
CA MET A 1 -5.85 -0.34 26.62
C MET A 1 -4.84 -1.01 25.72
N HIS A 2 -4.95 -0.85 24.40
CA HIS A 2 -3.99 -1.41 23.45
C HIS A 2 -2.85 -0.41 23.23
N TYR A 3 -1.60 -0.86 23.43
CA TYR A 3 -0.42 -0.03 23.21
C TYR A 3 0.13 -0.30 21.81
N ASN A 4 0.01 0.69 20.93
CA ASN A 4 0.68 0.68 19.63
C ASN A 4 2.21 0.78 19.83
N ALA A 5 3.00 0.18 18.94
CA ALA A 5 4.46 0.30 18.88
C ALA A 5 4.95 1.76 19.03
N LEU A 6 4.30 2.74 18.39
CA LEU A 6 4.66 4.15 18.55
C LEU A 6 4.49 4.65 19.99
N ARG A 7 3.43 4.20 20.67
CA ARG A 7 3.13 4.55 22.07
C ARG A 7 4.14 3.91 23.01
N LEU A 8 4.56 2.66 22.72
CA LEU A 8 5.59 1.97 23.49
C LEU A 8 6.94 2.67 23.35
N ALA A 9 7.32 3.06 22.13
CA ALA A 9 8.56 3.77 21.87
C ALA A 9 8.62 5.17 22.53
N GLU A 10 7.47 5.83 22.70
CA GLU A 10 7.39 7.07 23.48
C GLU A 10 7.60 6.80 24.98
N ILE A 11 7.08 5.70 25.51
CA ILE A 11 7.25 5.30 26.92
C ILE A 11 8.69 4.86 27.19
N THR A 12 9.32 4.14 26.28
CA THR A 12 10.72 3.71 26.39
C THR A 12 11.72 4.86 26.13
N GLY A 13 11.25 5.97 25.58
CA GLY A 13 12.05 7.17 25.33
C GLY A 13 12.89 7.13 24.04
N GLU A 14 12.66 6.14 23.17
CA GLU A 14 13.21 6.07 21.81
C GLU A 14 12.60 7.15 20.91
N ARG A 15 11.29 7.42 21.08
CA ARG A 15 10.58 8.50 20.39
C ARG A 15 10.39 9.70 21.29
N ARG A 16 10.96 10.84 20.91
CA ARG A 16 10.93 12.08 21.69
C ARG A 16 10.27 13.21 20.91
N GLU A 17 9.75 14.18 21.64
CA GLU A 17 9.22 15.40 21.07
C GLU A 17 10.39 16.28 20.60
N GLU A 18 10.37 16.64 19.31
CA GLU A 18 11.42 17.45 18.68
C GLU A 18 11.00 18.91 18.61
N ARG A 19 9.74 19.17 18.23
CA ARG A 19 9.21 20.51 18.07
C ARG A 19 7.74 20.56 18.42
N VAL A 20 7.35 21.64 19.09
CA VAL A 20 5.95 21.95 19.39
C VAL A 20 5.57 23.26 18.72
N LEU A 21 4.50 23.26 17.94
CA LEU A 21 3.94 24.45 17.30
C LEU A 21 2.53 24.70 17.81
N GLU A 22 2.27 25.93 18.21
CA GLU A 22 0.89 26.37 18.47
C GLU A 22 0.24 26.81 17.16
N VAL A 23 -0.79 26.09 16.74
CA VAL A 23 -1.54 26.35 15.51
C VAL A 23 -2.97 26.72 15.86
N GLN A 24 -3.42 27.86 15.34
CA GLN A 24 -4.81 28.28 15.39
C GLN A 24 -5.39 28.24 13.97
N LYS A 25 -6.38 27.38 13.74
CA LYS A 25 -7.04 27.28 12.42
C LYS A 25 -7.95 28.49 12.23
N LYS A 26 -8.11 28.94 10.97
CA LYS A 26 -8.83 30.16 10.56
C LYS A 26 -10.21 30.37 11.21
N TYR A 27 -10.95 29.28 11.46
CA TYR A 27 -12.30 29.32 12.03
C TYR A 27 -12.40 28.71 13.44
N LEU A 28 -11.27 28.31 14.04
CA LEU A 28 -11.25 27.75 15.39
C LEU A 28 -10.76 28.81 16.39
N GLN A 29 -11.56 29.01 17.43
CA GLN A 29 -11.18 29.88 18.53
C GLN A 29 -10.11 29.25 19.43
N ARG A 30 -10.11 27.91 19.52
CA ARG A 30 -9.14 27.17 20.32
C ARG A 30 -7.81 27.02 19.57
N LYS A 31 -6.73 27.31 20.27
CA LYS A 31 -5.38 27.00 19.81
C LYS A 31 -5.05 25.52 20.07
N SER A 32 -4.44 24.88 19.07
CA SER A 32 -4.02 23.48 19.12
C SER A 32 -2.50 23.38 19.12
N LEU A 33 -1.97 22.37 19.81
CA LEU A 33 -0.53 22.08 19.79
C LEU A 33 -0.28 20.96 18.78
N LEU A 34 0.66 21.21 17.88
CA LEU A 34 1.15 20.25 16.92
C LEU A 34 2.55 19.82 17.37
N VAL A 35 2.69 18.54 17.73
CA VAL A 35 3.93 17.98 18.26
C VAL A 35 4.58 17.13 17.18
N PHE A 36 5.75 17.57 16.71
CA PHE A 36 6.63 16.78 15.88
C PHE A 36 7.47 15.88 16.78
N LYS A 37 7.56 14.61 16.41
CA LYS A 37 8.28 13.60 17.17
C LYS A 37 9.28 12.90 16.28
N THR A 38 10.37 12.42 16.89
CA THR A 38 11.41 11.69 16.17
C THR A 38 10.85 10.42 15.52
N PRO A 39 11.25 10.10 14.28
CA PRO A 39 10.90 8.82 13.67
C PRO A 39 11.52 7.67 14.47
N ILE A 40 10.91 6.49 14.38
CA ILE A 40 11.45 5.24 14.94
C ILE A 40 11.86 4.35 13.78
N GLU A 41 12.97 3.64 13.93
CA GLU A 41 13.39 2.62 12.97
C GLU A 41 12.43 1.43 13.01
N HIS A 42 11.85 1.09 11.87
CA HIS A 42 10.87 0.00 11.77
C HIS A 42 11.57 -1.28 11.33
N VAL A 43 12.40 -1.84 12.22
CA VAL A 43 13.26 -3.02 11.94
C VAL A 43 12.47 -4.17 11.29
N TRP A 44 11.31 -4.52 11.85
CA TRP A 44 10.47 -5.59 11.28
C TRP A 44 9.97 -5.30 9.88
N ARG A 45 9.65 -4.04 9.59
CA ARG A 45 9.22 -3.65 8.24
C ARG A 45 10.36 -3.83 7.25
N GLU A 46 11.56 -3.42 7.64
CA GLU A 46 12.76 -3.54 6.81
C GLU A 46 13.12 -5.01 6.57
N GLU A 47 13.09 -5.84 7.60
CA GLU A 47 13.32 -7.28 7.49
C GLU A 47 12.30 -7.97 6.57
N ILE A 48 11.01 -7.63 6.69
CA ILE A 48 9.97 -8.17 5.81
C ILE A 48 10.21 -7.73 4.36
N ILE A 49 10.49 -6.45 4.14
CA ILE A 49 10.78 -5.93 2.80
C ILE A 49 11.99 -6.64 2.20
N GLN A 50 13.09 -6.77 2.96
CA GLN A 50 14.28 -7.49 2.52
C GLN A 50 13.97 -8.94 2.17
N LYS A 51 13.23 -9.66 3.02
CA LYS A 51 12.85 -11.05 2.77
C LYS A 51 12.01 -11.18 1.50
N VAL A 52 11.01 -10.32 1.31
CA VAL A 52 10.16 -10.33 0.11
C VAL A 52 10.98 -10.04 -1.15
N LEU A 53 11.88 -9.05 -1.10
CA LEU A 53 12.75 -8.73 -2.23
C LEU A 53 13.71 -9.89 -2.57
N MET A 54 14.28 -10.54 -1.56
CA MET A 54 15.16 -11.70 -1.75
C MET A 54 14.42 -12.88 -2.36
N THR A 55 13.23 -13.22 -1.86
CA THR A 55 12.40 -14.29 -2.45
C THR A 55 12.05 -13.97 -3.90
N ARG A 56 11.70 -12.72 -4.21
CA ARG A 56 11.39 -12.29 -5.57
C ARG A 56 12.61 -12.39 -6.48
N LEU A 57 13.78 -11.99 -6.00
CA LEU A 57 15.03 -12.12 -6.75
C LEU A 57 15.34 -13.58 -7.07
N GLN A 58 15.22 -14.48 -6.09
CA GLN A 58 15.40 -15.92 -6.29
C GLN A 58 14.41 -16.51 -7.29
N PHE A 59 13.16 -16.06 -7.26
CA PHE A 59 12.15 -16.46 -8.25
C PHE A 59 12.55 -16.06 -9.67
N TRP A 60 13.07 -14.83 -9.86
CA TRP A 60 13.54 -14.39 -11.17
C TRP A 60 14.79 -15.14 -11.64
N GLU A 61 15.73 -15.40 -10.74
CA GLU A 61 16.94 -16.18 -11.05
C GLU A 61 16.59 -17.60 -11.51
N GLN A 62 15.69 -18.28 -10.80
CA GLN A 62 15.17 -19.60 -11.20
C GLN A 62 14.38 -19.58 -12.51
N SER A 63 13.70 -18.48 -12.83
CA SER A 63 12.97 -18.34 -14.10
C SER A 63 13.90 -18.12 -15.31
N ILE A 64 15.11 -17.61 -15.09
CA ILE A 64 16.12 -17.39 -16.14
C ILE A 64 16.91 -18.67 -16.39
N ASP A 65 17.20 -19.45 -15.35
CA ASP A 65 17.92 -20.73 -15.47
C ASP A 65 17.03 -21.90 -15.96
N GLY A 66 15.73 -21.66 -16.18
CA GLY A 66 14.73 -22.65 -16.61
C GLY A 66 14.41 -22.65 -18.12
N ASP A 67 15.11 -21.84 -18.93
CA ASP A 67 14.89 -21.73 -20.39
C ASP A 67 15.87 -22.60 -21.22
N ASP A 68 16.53 -23.58 -20.61
CA ASP A 68 17.27 -24.61 -21.34
C ASP A 68 16.43 -25.90 -21.41
N GLY A 69 15.58 -25.99 -22.44
CA GLY A 69 15.10 -27.29 -22.95
C GLY A 69 13.61 -27.37 -23.26
N ASP A 70 13.25 -26.99 -24.49
CA ASP A 70 12.25 -27.71 -25.26
C ASP A 70 12.45 -29.24 -25.09
N GLU A 71 11.37 -30.01 -24.88
CA GLU A 71 11.24 -31.50 -24.87
C GLU A 71 10.70 -32.17 -23.59
N ALA A 72 9.63 -31.65 -22.97
CA ALA A 72 8.86 -32.42 -21.97
C ALA A 72 7.34 -32.38 -22.14
N ALA A 73 6.83 -32.01 -23.32
CA ALA A 73 5.39 -31.85 -23.56
C ALA A 73 4.64 -33.12 -24.01
N GLU A 74 5.28 -34.28 -24.17
CA GLU A 74 4.62 -35.48 -24.74
C GLU A 74 4.44 -36.68 -23.78
N GLN A 75 4.70 -36.57 -22.48
CA GLN A 75 4.46 -37.70 -21.55
C GLN A 75 3.80 -37.28 -20.24
N ALA A 76 2.58 -36.75 -20.31
CA ALA A 76 1.72 -36.63 -19.12
C ALA A 76 0.22 -36.79 -19.39
N ASN A 77 -0.22 -37.09 -20.63
CA ASN A 77 -1.65 -37.18 -20.95
C ASN A 77 -2.29 -38.58 -20.76
N ASP A 78 -1.55 -39.59 -20.30
CA ASP A 78 -2.05 -40.98 -20.31
C ASP A 78 -2.33 -41.62 -18.94
N ALA A 79 -2.18 -40.92 -17.81
CA ALA A 79 -2.38 -41.58 -16.53
C ALA A 79 -2.75 -40.67 -15.34
N ALA A 80 -3.86 -39.91 -15.43
CA ALA A 80 -4.61 -39.52 -14.24
C ALA A 80 -5.96 -38.90 -14.64
N GLY A 81 -7.04 -39.69 -14.56
CA GLY A 81 -8.36 -39.10 -14.39
C GLY A 81 -8.44 -38.50 -12.98
N VAL A 82 -8.48 -37.17 -12.88
CA VAL A 82 -8.82 -36.43 -11.67
C VAL A 82 -9.59 -35.18 -12.11
N GLU A 83 -10.68 -34.92 -11.40
CA GLU A 83 -11.73 -33.96 -11.71
C GLU A 83 -11.22 -32.53 -11.91
N GLU A 84 -11.77 -31.84 -12.92
CA GLU A 84 -11.58 -30.42 -13.19
C GLU A 84 -12.28 -29.59 -12.11
N ASP A 85 -11.60 -29.36 -10.97
CA ASP A 85 -11.90 -28.19 -10.15
C ASP A 85 -11.07 -27.02 -10.68
N GLU A 86 -11.69 -26.19 -11.52
CA GLU A 86 -11.18 -24.88 -11.92
C GLU A 86 -10.97 -24.03 -10.67
N VAL A 87 -9.75 -24.01 -10.14
CA VAL A 87 -9.36 -23.04 -9.11
C VAL A 87 -9.09 -21.72 -9.82
N GLU A 88 -10.11 -20.88 -9.86
CA GLU A 88 -10.08 -19.52 -10.41
C GLU A 88 -9.07 -18.66 -9.63
N LEU A 89 -7.81 -18.68 -10.07
CA LEU A 89 -6.73 -17.81 -9.58
C LEU A 89 -7.10 -16.36 -9.89
N HIS A 90 -7.80 -15.72 -8.95
CA HIS A 90 -8.00 -14.28 -8.97
C HIS A 90 -6.65 -13.61 -8.77
N SER A 91 -6.02 -13.21 -9.87
CA SER A 91 -4.96 -12.23 -9.83
C SER A 91 -5.59 -10.92 -9.35
N ASP A 92 -5.32 -10.51 -8.12
CA ASP A 92 -5.59 -9.15 -7.66
C ASP A 92 -4.62 -8.19 -8.37
N THR A 93 -4.81 -8.06 -9.68
CA THR A 93 -4.24 -7.03 -10.53
C THR A 93 -5.11 -5.80 -10.31
N TYR A 94 -4.54 -4.80 -9.65
CA TYR A 94 -5.11 -3.48 -9.42
C TYR A 94 -5.87 -2.97 -10.65
N HIS A 95 -7.17 -2.76 -10.51
CA HIS A 95 -7.89 -1.86 -11.40
C HIS A 95 -7.33 -0.45 -11.18
N VAL A 96 -6.45 -0.03 -12.09
CA VAL A 96 -6.14 1.37 -12.33
C VAL A 96 -7.46 2.02 -12.69
N LEU A 97 -8.00 2.86 -11.81
CA LEU A 97 -9.12 3.74 -12.15
C LEU A 97 -8.63 4.64 -13.29
N THR A 98 -8.93 4.26 -14.52
CA THR A 98 -8.96 5.18 -15.65
C THR A 98 -10.06 6.19 -15.33
N GLY A 99 -9.65 7.31 -14.75
CA GLY A 99 -10.52 8.46 -14.54
C GLY A 99 -10.93 9.01 -15.89
N GLU A 100 -12.01 8.47 -16.42
CA GLU A 100 -12.80 9.14 -17.44
C GLU A 100 -13.39 10.38 -16.77
N SER A 101 -12.89 11.52 -17.25
CA SER A 101 -13.45 12.83 -17.08
C SER A 101 -14.92 12.82 -17.51
N ASP A 102 -15.82 13.16 -16.61
CA ASP A 102 -17.09 13.84 -16.92
C ASP A 102 -17.50 14.66 -15.69
N LEU A 103 -16.87 15.82 -15.58
CA LEU A 103 -17.30 16.90 -14.69
C LEU A 103 -18.14 17.83 -15.57
N GLU A 104 -19.44 17.54 -15.69
CA GLU A 104 -20.40 18.50 -16.27
C GLU A 104 -20.48 19.72 -15.35
N TYR A 105 -19.80 20.80 -15.76
CA TYR A 105 -19.90 22.11 -15.14
C TYR A 105 -21.22 22.75 -15.59
N THR A 106 -22.28 22.61 -14.78
CA THR A 106 -23.47 23.43 -14.96
C THR A 106 -23.19 24.82 -14.41
N SER A 107 -22.90 25.77 -15.30
CA SER A 107 -22.89 27.20 -14.99
C SER A 107 -24.31 27.66 -14.66
N ASP A 108 -24.68 27.66 -13.39
CA ASP A 108 -25.84 28.43 -12.93
C ASP A 108 -25.41 29.90 -12.79
N GLU A 109 -25.54 30.65 -13.90
CA GLU A 109 -25.61 32.11 -13.83
C GLU A 109 -27.00 32.49 -13.31
N GLU A 110 -27.11 32.74 -11.99
CA GLU A 110 -28.26 33.46 -11.44
C GLU A 110 -27.93 34.94 -11.28
N ASP A 111 -28.73 35.73 -12.01
CA ASP A 111 -28.80 37.18 -12.03
C ASP A 111 -28.93 37.78 -10.62
N VAL A 112 -27.92 38.53 -10.18
CA VAL A 112 -28.07 39.45 -9.04
C VAL A 112 -28.41 40.83 -9.58
N ASN A 113 -29.71 41.09 -9.72
CA ASN A 113 -30.26 42.43 -9.90
C ASN A 113 -29.89 43.29 -8.67
N PHE A 114 -29.14 44.37 -8.89
CA PHE A 114 -29.04 45.46 -7.93
C PHE A 114 -30.15 46.46 -8.21
N GLU A 115 -31.06 46.62 -7.26
CA GLU A 115 -31.97 47.77 -7.14
C GLU A 115 -31.42 48.76 -6.13
#